data_AF-A0A2R7RXY6-F1
#
_entry.id   AF-A0A2R7RXY6-F1
#
_cell.length_a   1.000
_cell.length_b   1.000
_cell.length_c   1.000
_cell.angle_alpha   90.00
_cell.angle_beta   90.00
_cell.angle_gamma   90.00
#
_symmetry.space_group_name_H-M   'P 1'
#
loop_
_entity.id
_entity.type
_entity.pdbx_description
1 polymer ?
#
loop_
_entity_poly.entity_id
_entity_poly.type
_entity_poly.pdbx_seq_one_letter_code
_entity_poly.pdbx_strand_id
1 'polypeptide(L)'
;GETLGVGYEDWSHWLPCDRAVAVQTASVREPWPYTRSIAHPFGWQWRIPLQHRVGNGLVYSSKELSDADAPEMLKRNVEGELMTAPRLIRFTPGQRDKTWHRNCVAVGLASGFVEPLESTSIHLIQRAAIRLMQLFPAGGVQQADVDEFNLQSKRELEHIRDFIVLHYHVTQRRDSALWNHVRTMDVPASLRHRIELFGETARVFRTSDELFAENSWVQVMMGQGLTPQRYHPVADLMGPDELSRFLGDIHLKVSRTVAGLPQHKAYVEQLCAPYRSEAVR
;
A
#
# COMPACT_ATOMS: atom_id res chain seq x y z
N GLY A 1 -18.41 -16.68 0.81
CA GLY A 1 -19.54 -15.74 0.77
C GLY A 1 -20.78 -16.48 0.32
N GLU A 2 -20.85 -16.86 -0.95
CA GLU A 2 -22.05 -17.44 -1.59
C GLU A 2 -22.52 -18.75 -0.93
N THR A 3 -21.65 -19.74 -0.77
CA THR A 3 -22.05 -21.06 -0.23
C THR A 3 -22.15 -21.08 1.30
N LEU A 4 -21.18 -20.48 1.99
CA LEU A 4 -21.06 -20.56 3.45
C LEU A 4 -21.68 -19.37 4.20
N GLY A 5 -22.27 -18.41 3.50
CA GLY A 5 -23.02 -17.30 4.10
C GLY A 5 -22.21 -16.31 4.96
N VAL A 6 -20.88 -16.34 4.90
CA VAL A 6 -20.04 -15.40 5.68
C VAL A 6 -20.19 -13.98 5.09
N GLY A 7 -20.60 -13.03 5.94
CA GLY A 7 -20.83 -11.62 5.59
C GLY A 7 -19.56 -10.85 5.24
N TYR A 8 -19.71 -9.59 4.81
CA TYR A 8 -18.62 -8.74 4.34
C TYR A 8 -18.76 -7.34 4.96
N GLU A 9 -17.69 -6.88 5.59
CA GLU A 9 -17.58 -5.55 6.17
C GLU A 9 -17.11 -4.57 5.10
N ASP A 10 -17.97 -3.60 4.77
CA ASP A 10 -17.72 -2.58 3.75
C ASP A 10 -16.99 -1.36 4.35
N TRP A 11 -15.85 -0.99 3.75
CA TRP A 11 -15.02 0.14 4.15
C TRP A 11 -15.08 1.33 3.19
N SER A 12 -16.05 1.37 2.28
CA SER A 12 -16.21 2.43 1.27
C SER A 12 -16.43 3.82 1.87
N HIS A 13 -16.80 3.90 3.15
CA HIS A 13 -16.95 5.15 3.89
C HIS A 13 -15.60 5.78 4.32
N TRP A 14 -14.52 4.99 4.37
CA TRP A 14 -13.15 5.49 4.56
C TRP A 14 -12.32 5.44 3.29
N LEU A 15 -12.62 4.50 2.38
CA LEU A 15 -11.91 4.26 1.13
C LEU A 15 -12.89 4.44 -0.04
N PRO A 16 -13.08 5.67 -0.55
CA PRO A 16 -14.16 5.99 -1.50
C PRO A 16 -13.93 5.49 -2.93
N CYS A 17 -12.72 5.01 -3.26
CA CYS A 17 -12.43 4.44 -4.56
C CYS A 17 -13.03 3.02 -4.68
N ASP A 18 -13.71 2.75 -5.80
CA ASP A 18 -14.46 1.50 -6.03
C ASP A 18 -14.30 0.98 -7.47
N ARG A 19 -13.45 1.64 -8.26
CA ARG A 19 -13.12 1.28 -9.64
C ARG A 19 -11.63 1.34 -9.88
N ALA A 20 -11.18 0.51 -10.82
CA ALA A 20 -9.89 0.66 -11.43
C ALA A 20 -9.95 0.41 -12.94
N VAL A 21 -9.04 1.05 -13.68
CA VAL A 21 -8.78 0.70 -15.08
C VAL A 21 -7.28 0.45 -15.23
N ALA A 22 -6.91 -0.69 -15.81
CA ALA A 22 -5.52 -1.11 -15.95
C ALA A 22 -5.13 -1.27 -17.43
N VAL A 23 -3.92 -0.88 -17.79
CA VAL A 23 -3.36 -1.05 -19.13
C VAL A 23 -1.85 -1.29 -19.07
N GLN A 24 -1.31 -2.09 -19.99
CA GLN A 24 0.14 -2.23 -20.17
C GLN A 24 0.61 -1.32 -21.30
N THR A 25 1.77 -0.68 -21.13
CA THR A 25 2.43 0.08 -22.20
C THR A 25 3.83 -0.43 -22.47
N ALA A 26 4.30 -0.24 -23.70
CA ALA A 26 5.70 -0.50 -24.05
C ALA A 26 6.62 0.43 -23.25
N SER A 27 7.76 -0.09 -22.81
CA SER A 27 8.76 0.73 -22.12
C SER A 27 9.39 1.74 -23.08
N VAL A 28 9.41 3.02 -22.70
CA VAL A 28 10.01 4.11 -23.47
C VAL A 28 11.34 4.61 -22.90
N ARG A 29 11.77 4.06 -21.75
CA ARG A 29 12.99 4.43 -21.03
C ARG A 29 13.40 3.32 -20.08
N GLU A 30 14.56 3.49 -19.45
CA GLU A 30 15.05 2.57 -18.43
C GLU A 30 14.11 2.52 -17.21
N PRO A 31 13.90 1.33 -16.61
CA PRO A 31 13.00 1.19 -15.47
C PRO A 31 13.58 1.90 -14.26
N TRP A 32 12.77 2.70 -13.57
CA TRP A 32 13.13 3.28 -12.27
C TRP A 32 12.89 2.26 -11.14
N PRO A 33 13.66 2.29 -10.03
CA PRO A 33 13.58 1.29 -8.97
C PRO A 33 12.49 1.61 -7.92
N TYR A 34 11.32 2.08 -8.35
CA TYR A 34 10.21 2.42 -7.45
C TYR A 34 8.85 2.35 -8.17
N THR A 35 7.77 2.19 -7.41
CA THR A 35 6.40 2.40 -7.93
C THR A 35 6.05 3.88 -7.82
N ARG A 36 5.33 4.42 -8.80
CA ARG A 36 4.75 5.76 -8.68
C ARG A 36 3.27 5.66 -8.37
N SER A 37 2.84 6.36 -7.32
CA SER A 37 1.44 6.58 -6.96
C SER A 37 1.15 8.08 -7.09
N ILE A 38 0.31 8.47 -8.06
CA ILE A 38 0.11 9.86 -8.47
C ILE A 38 -1.32 10.28 -8.15
N ALA A 39 -1.51 11.22 -7.24
CA ALA A 39 -2.83 11.69 -6.82
C ALA A 39 -3.51 12.58 -7.89
N HIS A 40 -4.79 12.32 -8.15
CA HIS A 40 -5.67 13.05 -9.06
C HIS A 40 -6.95 13.49 -8.34
N PRO A 41 -7.74 14.44 -8.89
CA PRO A 41 -9.01 14.88 -8.29
C PRO A 41 -10.03 13.76 -8.00
N PHE A 42 -9.98 12.65 -8.75
CA PHE A 42 -10.92 11.53 -8.70
C PHE A 42 -10.37 10.26 -8.02
N GLY A 43 -9.11 10.27 -7.57
CA GLY A 43 -8.41 9.09 -7.06
C GLY A 43 -6.91 9.18 -7.30
N TRP A 44 -6.28 8.13 -7.80
CA TRP A 44 -4.85 8.12 -8.08
C TRP A 44 -4.47 7.17 -9.22
N GLN A 45 -3.25 7.30 -9.71
CA GLN A 45 -2.67 6.50 -10.79
C GLN A 45 -1.45 5.74 -10.30
N TRP A 46 -1.36 4.45 -10.60
CA TRP A 46 -0.11 3.70 -10.46
C TRP A 46 0.69 3.68 -11.77
N ARG A 47 2.01 3.65 -11.64
CA ARG A 47 2.94 3.22 -12.70
C ARG A 47 3.99 2.28 -12.11
N ILE A 48 4.06 1.06 -12.65
CA ILE A 48 4.92 -0.03 -12.19
C ILE A 48 5.83 -0.45 -13.36
N PRO A 49 7.12 -0.08 -13.35
CA PRO A 49 8.04 -0.49 -14.40
C PRO A 49 8.40 -1.98 -14.26
N LEU A 50 8.30 -2.72 -15.36
CA LEU A 50 8.84 -4.08 -15.51
C LEU A 50 10.02 -4.06 -16.49
N GLN A 51 10.66 -5.21 -16.70
CA GLN A 51 11.87 -5.30 -17.55
C GLN A 51 11.64 -4.82 -18.99
N HIS A 52 10.45 -5.06 -19.57
CA HIS A 52 10.15 -4.80 -20.98
C HIS A 52 8.84 -4.04 -21.24
N ARG A 53 8.09 -3.71 -20.18
CA ARG A 53 6.82 -2.99 -20.26
C ARG A 53 6.56 -2.23 -18.97
N VAL A 54 5.55 -1.36 -18.97
CA VAL A 54 5.08 -0.64 -17.78
C VAL A 54 3.62 -1.00 -17.52
N GLY A 55 3.32 -1.40 -16.29
CA GLY A 55 1.96 -1.56 -15.81
C GLY A 55 1.42 -0.23 -15.33
N ASN A 56 0.28 0.21 -15.88
CA ASN A 56 -0.36 1.47 -15.53
C ASN A 56 -1.81 1.24 -15.13
N GLY A 57 -2.34 2.11 -14.30
CA GLY A 57 -3.77 2.13 -14.07
C GLY A 57 -4.23 3.26 -13.18
N LEU A 58 -5.53 3.55 -13.25
CA LEU A 58 -6.20 4.47 -12.36
C LEU A 58 -6.97 3.66 -11.32
N VAL A 59 -6.94 4.12 -10.08
CA VAL A 59 -7.90 3.77 -9.03
C VAL A 59 -8.74 5.02 -8.77
N TYR A 60 -10.06 4.90 -8.86
CA TYR A 60 -10.94 6.07 -8.81
C TYR A 60 -12.26 5.76 -8.13
N SER A 61 -12.90 6.82 -7.64
CA SER A 61 -14.28 6.77 -7.17
C SER A 61 -15.24 6.93 -8.35
N SER A 62 -16.20 6.02 -8.49
CA SER A 62 -17.26 6.09 -9.50
C SER A 62 -18.17 7.32 -9.37
N LYS A 63 -18.11 8.02 -8.23
CA LYS A 63 -18.77 9.32 -8.01
C LYS A 63 -18.04 10.49 -8.68
N GLU A 64 -16.76 10.33 -8.99
CA GLU A 64 -15.87 11.41 -9.46
C GLU A 64 -15.43 11.23 -10.92
N LEU A 65 -15.38 9.99 -11.41
CA LEU A 65 -14.99 9.67 -12.79
C LEU A 65 -15.83 8.49 -13.30
N SER A 66 -16.34 8.60 -14.53
CA SER A 66 -17.19 7.56 -15.13
C SER A 66 -16.36 6.39 -15.69
N ASP A 67 -16.96 5.19 -15.72
CA ASP A 67 -16.35 4.01 -16.35
C ASP A 67 -16.04 4.24 -17.85
N ALA A 68 -16.75 5.16 -18.51
CA ALA A 68 -16.56 5.51 -19.93
C ALA A 68 -15.37 6.47 -20.14
N ASP A 69 -15.15 7.39 -19.21
CA ASP A 69 -14.08 8.41 -19.31
C ASP A 69 -12.74 7.91 -18.77
N ALA A 70 -12.75 6.97 -17.81
CA ALA A 70 -11.53 6.50 -17.17
C ALA A 70 -10.48 5.90 -18.13
N PRO A 71 -10.84 5.10 -19.16
CA PRO A 71 -9.87 4.63 -20.14
C PRO A 71 -9.19 5.78 -20.91
N GLU A 72 -9.95 6.80 -21.33
CA GLU A 72 -9.41 7.94 -22.08
C GLU A 72 -8.52 8.82 -21.20
N MET A 73 -8.90 9.01 -19.92
CA MET A 73 -8.06 9.67 -18.93
C MET A 73 -6.73 8.94 -18.74
N LEU A 74 -6.77 7.61 -18.58
CA LEU A 74 -5.55 6.81 -18.42
C LEU A 74 -4.65 6.92 -19.65
N LYS A 75 -5.23 6.82 -20.86
CA LYS A 75 -4.49 6.95 -22.13
C LYS A 75 -3.73 8.28 -22.23
N ARG A 76 -4.36 9.39 -21.83
CA ARG A 76 -3.72 10.71 -21.82
C ARG A 76 -2.55 10.80 -20.83
N ASN A 77 -2.58 10.00 -19.77
CA ASN A 77 -1.60 10.02 -18.69
C ASN A 77 -0.54 8.91 -18.78
N VAL A 78 -0.47 8.13 -19.85
CA VAL A 78 0.57 7.09 -20.03
C VAL A 78 1.53 7.42 -21.15
N GLU A 79 2.70 6.80 -21.10
CA GLU A 79 3.74 6.92 -22.13
C GLU A 79 3.97 5.54 -22.75
N GLY A 80 4.29 5.52 -24.05
CA GLY A 80 4.49 4.30 -24.82
C GLY A 80 3.20 3.78 -25.46
N GLU A 81 3.37 2.87 -26.41
CA GLU A 81 2.26 2.21 -27.10
C GLU A 81 1.48 1.31 -26.12
N LEU A 82 0.15 1.32 -26.23
CA LEU A 82 -0.68 0.40 -25.46
C LEU A 82 -0.47 -1.03 -25.98
N MET A 83 -0.02 -1.93 -25.10
CA MET A 83 0.16 -3.34 -25.42
C MET A 83 -1.12 -4.16 -25.19
N THR A 84 -2.08 -3.61 -24.46
CA THR A 84 -3.35 -4.27 -24.11
C THR A 84 -4.50 -3.28 -24.20
N ALA A 85 -5.72 -3.78 -24.38
CA ALA A 85 -6.92 -2.96 -24.16
C ALA A 85 -7.03 -2.59 -22.66
N PRO A 86 -7.50 -1.37 -22.31
CA PRO A 86 -7.80 -1.01 -20.94
C PRO A 86 -8.84 -1.96 -20.33
N ARG A 87 -8.52 -2.54 -19.16
CA ARG A 87 -9.42 -3.44 -18.44
C ARG A 87 -10.03 -2.72 -17.25
N LEU A 88 -11.35 -2.59 -17.27
CA LEU A 88 -12.13 -2.09 -16.14
C LEU A 88 -12.26 -3.16 -15.05
N ILE A 89 -12.12 -2.73 -13.80
CA ILE A 89 -12.22 -3.56 -12.59
C ILE A 89 -13.12 -2.82 -11.62
N ARG A 90 -14.09 -3.53 -11.04
CA ARG A 90 -14.95 -3.04 -9.97
C ARG A 90 -14.60 -3.76 -8.68
N PHE A 91 -14.56 -3.03 -7.58
CA PHE A 91 -14.26 -3.62 -6.28
C PHE A 91 -14.97 -2.84 -5.17
N THR A 92 -15.08 -3.48 -4.01
CA THR A 92 -15.54 -2.86 -2.77
C THR A 92 -14.40 -3.03 -1.76
N PRO A 93 -13.85 -1.95 -1.20
CA PRO A 93 -12.86 -2.08 -0.14
C PRO A 93 -13.52 -2.64 1.11
N GLY A 94 -12.87 -3.59 1.76
CA GLY A 94 -13.46 -4.28 2.90
C GLY A 94 -12.85 -5.63 3.20
N GLN A 95 -13.47 -6.32 4.15
CA GLN A 95 -13.02 -7.64 4.59
C GLN A 95 -14.17 -8.60 4.81
N ARG A 96 -13.89 -9.89 4.72
CA ARG A 96 -14.82 -10.94 5.11
C ARG A 96 -14.88 -11.00 6.64
N ASP A 97 -16.07 -11.16 7.22
CA ASP A 97 -16.25 -11.25 8.68
C ASP A 97 -15.41 -12.37 9.32
N LYS A 98 -15.21 -13.46 8.55
CA LYS A 98 -14.33 -14.59 8.89
C LYS A 98 -13.58 -15.03 7.64
N THR A 99 -12.26 -15.08 7.72
CA THR A 99 -11.39 -15.60 6.65
C THR A 99 -11.23 -17.12 6.74
N TRP A 100 -11.46 -17.73 7.91
CA TRP A 100 -11.63 -19.19 8.06
C TRP A 100 -13.02 -19.48 8.62
N HIS A 101 -13.82 -20.25 7.88
CA HIS A 101 -15.11 -20.75 8.34
C HIS A 101 -15.30 -22.24 8.01
N ARG A 102 -15.58 -23.06 9.03
CA ARG A 102 -15.66 -24.53 8.92
C ARG A 102 -14.36 -25.09 8.31
N ASN A 103 -14.44 -25.87 7.25
CA ASN A 103 -13.30 -26.41 6.51
C ASN A 103 -12.85 -25.54 5.32
N CYS A 104 -13.22 -24.25 5.30
CA CYS A 104 -12.89 -23.33 4.21
C CYS A 104 -12.06 -22.15 4.72
N VAL A 105 -10.93 -21.91 4.07
CA VAL A 105 -10.08 -20.72 4.26
C VAL A 105 -10.14 -19.88 2.99
N ALA A 106 -10.57 -18.64 3.14
CA ALA A 106 -10.55 -17.63 2.10
C ALA A 106 -9.15 -16.97 2.04
N VAL A 107 -8.60 -16.86 0.83
CA VAL A 107 -7.28 -16.26 0.57
C VAL A 107 -7.41 -15.26 -0.58
N GLY A 108 -6.67 -14.16 -0.51
CA GLY A 108 -6.66 -13.12 -1.54
C GLY A 108 -8.00 -12.38 -1.63
N LEU A 109 -8.51 -12.15 -2.84
CA LEU A 109 -9.74 -11.39 -3.05
C LEU A 109 -10.98 -12.03 -2.38
N ALA A 110 -10.94 -13.33 -2.09
CA ALA A 110 -12.03 -14.02 -1.39
C ALA A 110 -12.14 -13.61 0.09
N SER A 111 -11.03 -13.23 0.73
CA SER A 111 -10.96 -12.83 2.13
C SER A 111 -11.18 -11.35 2.37
N GLY A 112 -10.94 -10.50 1.37
CA GLY A 112 -11.01 -9.04 1.51
C GLY A 112 -10.24 -8.34 0.40
N PHE A 113 -10.42 -7.03 0.29
CA PHE A 113 -9.68 -6.21 -0.66
C PHE A 113 -9.47 -4.81 -0.10
N VAL A 114 -8.24 -4.33 -0.25
CA VAL A 114 -7.88 -2.92 -0.10
C VAL A 114 -7.09 -2.55 -1.35
N GLU A 115 -7.30 -1.34 -1.84
CA GLU A 115 -6.64 -0.83 -3.04
C GLU A 115 -5.10 -0.93 -2.96
N PRO A 116 -4.40 -1.10 -4.09
CA PRO A 116 -2.98 -1.46 -4.12
C PRO A 116 -2.03 -0.28 -3.89
N LEU A 117 -2.41 0.69 -3.05
CA LEU A 117 -1.63 1.91 -2.83
C LEU A 117 -0.27 1.63 -2.16
N GLU A 118 -0.22 0.63 -1.27
CA GLU A 118 0.99 0.17 -0.57
C GLU A 118 1.39 -1.28 -0.95
N SER A 119 1.01 -1.73 -2.15
CA SER A 119 1.44 -3.04 -2.70
C SER A 119 1.15 -4.27 -1.80
N THR A 120 0.03 -4.26 -1.07
CA THR A 120 -0.25 -5.22 0.02
C THR A 120 -0.92 -6.53 -0.42
N SER A 121 -1.47 -6.63 -1.64
CA SER A 121 -2.32 -7.78 -2.02
C SER A 121 -1.59 -9.12 -2.02
N ILE A 122 -0.39 -9.21 -2.60
CA ILE A 122 0.40 -10.45 -2.62
C ILE A 122 0.92 -10.79 -1.21
N HIS A 123 1.29 -9.77 -0.44
CA HIS A 123 1.70 -9.94 0.95
C HIS A 123 0.60 -10.61 1.77
N LEU A 124 -0.66 -10.15 1.66
CA LEU A 124 -1.80 -10.73 2.37
C LEU A 124 -2.05 -12.20 1.99
N ILE A 125 -1.86 -12.56 0.71
CA ILE A 125 -1.93 -13.97 0.27
C ILE A 125 -0.84 -14.80 0.96
N GLN A 126 0.40 -14.30 0.97
CA GLN A 126 1.52 -14.97 1.64
C GLN A 126 1.27 -15.13 3.14
N ARG A 127 0.75 -14.09 3.82
CA ARG A 127 0.46 -14.13 5.25
C ARG A 127 -0.61 -15.15 5.59
N ALA A 128 -1.68 -15.22 4.81
CA ALA A 128 -2.71 -16.24 4.98
C ALA A 128 -2.13 -17.65 4.80
N ALA A 129 -1.27 -17.88 3.81
CA ALA A 129 -0.62 -19.16 3.59
C ALA A 129 0.30 -19.57 4.76
N ILE A 130 1.16 -18.66 5.22
CA ILE A 130 2.05 -18.91 6.37
C ILE A 130 1.24 -19.19 7.64
N ARG A 131 0.21 -18.40 7.90
CA ARG A 131 -0.66 -18.57 9.07
C ARG A 131 -1.39 -19.92 9.04
N LEU A 132 -1.86 -20.33 7.85
CA LEU A 132 -2.48 -21.64 7.67
C LEU A 132 -1.48 -22.78 7.90
N MET A 133 -0.22 -22.62 7.49
CA MET A 133 0.83 -23.60 7.79
C MET A 133 1.15 -23.69 9.28
N GLN A 134 1.14 -22.57 10.00
CA GLN A 134 1.38 -22.52 11.45
C GLN A 134 0.22 -23.13 12.26
N LEU A 135 -1.02 -22.97 11.77
CA LEU A 135 -2.25 -23.47 12.37
C LEU A 135 -2.83 -24.64 11.57
N PHE A 136 -1.96 -25.46 10.96
CA PHE A 136 -2.42 -26.48 10.02
C PHE A 136 -3.22 -27.58 10.75
N PRO A 137 -4.47 -27.87 10.32
CA PRO A 137 -5.39 -28.72 11.09
C PRO A 137 -5.15 -30.21 10.83
N ALA A 138 -3.95 -30.71 11.15
CA ALA A 138 -3.53 -32.10 10.87
C ALA A 138 -4.44 -33.16 11.51
N GLY A 139 -5.01 -32.86 12.68
CA GLY A 139 -5.97 -33.71 13.39
C GLY A 139 -7.44 -33.37 13.12
N GLY A 140 -7.73 -32.59 12.08
CA GLY A 140 -9.05 -32.00 11.83
C GLY A 140 -9.17 -30.56 12.34
N VAL A 141 -10.18 -29.85 11.86
CA VAL A 141 -10.39 -28.42 12.16
C VAL A 141 -10.85 -28.25 13.61
N GLN A 142 -10.06 -27.54 14.41
CA GLN A 142 -10.42 -27.15 15.77
C GLN A 142 -10.87 -25.69 15.82
N GLN A 143 -11.90 -25.40 16.61
CA GLN A 143 -12.44 -24.04 16.68
C GLN A 143 -11.42 -23.03 17.23
N ALA A 144 -10.53 -23.45 18.14
CA ALA A 144 -9.48 -22.59 18.68
C ALA A 144 -8.52 -22.09 17.58
N ASP A 145 -8.10 -22.96 16.65
CA ASP A 145 -7.24 -22.59 15.52
C ASP A 145 -7.97 -21.63 14.56
N VAL A 146 -9.26 -21.88 14.33
CA VAL A 146 -10.12 -21.01 13.50
C VAL A 146 -10.26 -19.63 14.11
N ASP A 147 -10.48 -19.53 15.42
CA ASP A 147 -10.64 -18.26 16.13
C ASP A 147 -9.35 -17.46 16.12
N GLU A 148 -8.21 -18.09 16.38
CA GLU A 148 -6.90 -17.45 16.33
C GLU A 148 -6.54 -16.99 14.91
N PHE A 149 -6.78 -17.83 13.89
CA PHE A 149 -6.55 -17.45 12.50
C PHE A 149 -7.36 -16.22 12.10
N ASN A 150 -8.64 -16.17 12.47
CA ASN A 150 -9.52 -15.05 12.17
C ASN A 150 -9.11 -13.78 12.93
N LEU A 151 -8.71 -13.90 14.21
CA LEU A 151 -8.23 -12.78 15.00
C LEU A 151 -7.00 -12.11 14.38
N GLN A 152 -6.00 -12.91 14.02
CA GLN A 152 -4.78 -12.40 13.38
C GLN A 152 -5.05 -11.81 12.00
N SER A 153 -5.89 -12.47 11.20
CA SER A 153 -6.26 -12.00 9.85
C SER A 153 -6.98 -10.64 9.92
N LYS A 154 -7.90 -10.49 10.87
CA LYS A 154 -8.65 -9.24 11.08
C LYS A 154 -7.73 -8.10 11.48
N ARG A 155 -6.89 -8.29 12.51
CA ARG A 155 -5.94 -7.27 12.99
C ARG A 155 -5.00 -6.79 11.90
N GLU A 156 -4.46 -7.73 11.12
CA GLU A 156 -3.55 -7.41 10.01
C GLU A 156 -4.22 -6.55 8.94
N LEU A 157 -5.45 -6.89 8.55
CA LEU A 157 -6.16 -6.15 7.51
C LEU A 157 -6.68 -4.80 7.99
N GLU A 158 -7.11 -4.69 9.25
CA GLU A 158 -7.47 -3.41 9.88
C GLU A 158 -6.27 -2.46 10.00
N HIS A 159 -5.09 -2.97 10.36
CA HIS A 159 -3.85 -2.19 10.36
C HIS A 159 -3.50 -1.68 8.97
N ILE A 160 -3.62 -2.53 7.96
CA ILE A 160 -3.39 -2.15 6.57
C ILE A 160 -4.40 -1.09 6.11
N ARG A 161 -5.68 -1.28 6.42
CA ARG A 161 -6.74 -0.31 6.14
C ARG A 161 -6.38 1.04 6.73
N ASP A 162 -6.04 1.11 8.00
CA ASP A 162 -5.70 2.37 8.67
C ASP A 162 -4.53 3.09 7.99
N PHE A 163 -3.51 2.34 7.57
CA PHE A 163 -2.39 2.92 6.83
C PHE A 163 -2.80 3.42 5.44
N ILE A 164 -3.69 2.74 4.73
CA ILE A 164 -4.22 3.25 3.45
C ILE A 164 -5.10 4.48 3.66
N VAL A 165 -5.95 4.48 4.69
CA VAL A 165 -6.81 5.63 5.03
C VAL A 165 -5.97 6.86 5.40
N LEU A 166 -4.81 6.68 6.04
CA LEU A 166 -3.85 7.76 6.30
C LEU A 166 -3.48 8.54 5.03
N HIS A 167 -3.24 7.84 3.91
CA HIS A 167 -2.86 8.47 2.64
C HIS A 167 -3.93 9.40 2.08
N TYR A 168 -5.20 9.09 2.35
CA TYR A 168 -6.32 9.93 1.95
C TYR A 168 -6.58 11.06 2.95
N HIS A 169 -6.54 10.74 4.25
CA HIS A 169 -7.00 11.66 5.29
C HIS A 169 -6.00 12.77 5.62
N VAL A 170 -4.71 12.44 5.76
CA VAL A 170 -3.66 13.42 6.05
C VAL A 170 -3.26 14.08 4.74
N THR A 171 -3.98 15.11 4.31
CA THR A 171 -3.71 15.74 3.00
C THR A 171 -3.87 17.25 3.07
N GLN A 172 -3.06 17.94 2.27
CA GLN A 172 -3.18 19.39 2.08
C GLN A 172 -4.09 19.74 0.88
N ARG A 173 -4.57 18.75 0.13
CA ARG A 173 -5.42 18.94 -1.04
C ARG A 173 -6.81 19.41 -0.64
N ARG A 174 -7.33 20.37 -1.41
CA ARG A 174 -8.68 20.96 -1.27
C ARG A 174 -9.38 21.18 -2.61
N ASP A 175 -8.79 20.63 -3.66
CA ASP A 175 -9.08 20.95 -5.06
C ASP A 175 -10.17 20.09 -5.69
N SER A 176 -10.72 19.10 -4.98
CA SER A 176 -11.85 18.28 -5.46
C SER A 176 -12.82 17.88 -4.35
N ALA A 177 -14.00 17.40 -4.74
CA ALA A 177 -15.00 16.87 -3.80
C ALA A 177 -14.45 15.67 -3.03
N LEU A 178 -13.82 14.71 -3.74
CA LEU A 178 -13.12 13.58 -3.12
C LEU A 178 -12.14 14.00 -2.03
N TRP A 179 -11.19 14.88 -2.35
CA TRP A 179 -10.15 15.31 -1.39
C TRP A 179 -10.71 16.08 -0.22
N ASN A 180 -11.74 16.91 -0.46
CA ASN A 180 -12.45 17.59 0.62
C ASN A 180 -13.20 16.60 1.52
N HIS A 181 -13.81 15.56 0.96
CA HIS A 181 -14.48 14.52 1.74
C HIS A 181 -13.48 13.76 2.62
N VAL A 182 -12.42 13.19 2.04
CA VAL A 182 -11.51 12.31 2.80
C VAL A 182 -10.69 13.04 3.84
N ARG A 183 -10.36 14.32 3.63
CA ARG A 183 -9.63 15.13 4.63
C ARG A 183 -10.49 15.55 5.83
N THR A 184 -11.83 15.45 5.72
CA THR A 184 -12.76 15.85 6.79
C THR A 184 -13.61 14.71 7.32
N MET A 185 -13.52 13.51 6.75
CA MET A 185 -14.26 12.34 7.23
C MET A 185 -13.76 11.88 8.60
N ASP A 186 -14.62 11.21 9.34
CA ASP A 186 -14.19 10.47 10.53
C ASP A 186 -13.33 9.27 10.13
N VAL A 187 -12.26 9.05 10.90
CA VAL A 187 -11.36 7.91 10.74
C VAL A 187 -11.45 6.94 11.92
N PRO A 188 -11.02 5.68 11.76
CA PRO A 188 -10.93 4.74 12.87
C PRO A 188 -10.18 5.31 14.08
N ALA A 189 -10.64 5.00 15.29
CA ALA A 189 -10.01 5.50 16.52
C ALA A 189 -8.53 5.11 16.64
N SER A 190 -8.17 3.92 16.15
CA SER A 190 -6.80 3.42 16.04
C SER A 190 -5.92 4.33 15.17
N LEU A 191 -6.39 4.72 13.99
CA LEU A 191 -5.69 5.65 13.10
C LEU A 191 -5.61 7.06 13.71
N ARG A 192 -6.72 7.56 14.26
CA ARG A 192 -6.77 8.87 14.91
C ARG A 192 -5.71 8.99 16.00
N HIS A 193 -5.63 7.98 16.88
CA HIS A 193 -4.64 7.93 17.93
C HIS A 193 -3.20 8.01 17.40
N ARG A 194 -2.86 7.29 16.31
CA ARG A 194 -1.52 7.34 15.70
C ARG A 194 -1.21 8.72 15.12
N ILE A 195 -2.16 9.35 14.45
CA ILE A 195 -2.02 10.70 13.88
C ILE A 195 -1.79 11.72 15.00
N GLU A 196 -2.60 11.69 16.05
CA GLU A 196 -2.49 12.60 17.20
C GLU A 196 -1.16 12.40 17.93
N LEU A 197 -0.79 11.16 18.24
CA LEU A 197 0.46 10.85 18.93
C LEU A 197 1.69 11.36 18.17
N PHE A 198 1.72 11.18 16.85
CA PHE A 198 2.79 11.69 16.01
C PHE A 198 2.74 13.21 15.88
N GLY A 199 1.56 13.78 15.61
CA GLY A 199 1.36 15.21 15.47
C GLY A 199 1.70 16.00 16.73
N GLU A 200 1.46 15.44 17.91
CA GLU A 200 1.75 16.12 19.18
C GLU A 200 3.20 15.90 19.63
N THR A 201 3.74 14.69 19.47
CA THR A 201 4.99 14.30 20.17
C THR A 201 6.04 13.62 19.29
N ALA A 202 5.83 13.53 17.98
CA ALA A 202 6.70 12.84 17.01
C ALA A 202 6.92 11.35 17.31
N ARG A 203 6.06 10.73 18.11
CA ARG A 203 6.20 9.32 18.48
C ARG A 203 5.43 8.43 17.52
N VAL A 204 6.04 7.31 17.19
CA VAL A 204 5.44 6.19 16.48
C VAL A 204 5.82 4.91 17.22
N PHE A 205 4.92 3.95 17.25
CA PHE A 205 5.17 2.63 17.81
C PHE A 205 4.65 1.57 16.85
N ARG A 206 5.32 0.43 16.85
CA ARG A 206 4.92 -0.76 16.09
C ARG A 206 4.62 -1.90 17.07
N THR A 207 3.44 -2.51 16.96
CA THR A 207 3.18 -3.80 17.62
C THR A 207 3.76 -4.96 16.79
N SER A 208 4.14 -6.06 17.45
CA SER A 208 5.01 -7.10 16.88
C SER A 208 4.53 -7.73 15.56
N ASP A 209 3.23 -7.68 15.27
CA ASP A 209 2.58 -8.30 14.10
C ASP A 209 2.20 -7.31 12.98
N GLU A 210 2.48 -6.03 13.15
CA GLU A 210 2.13 -4.99 12.17
C GLU A 210 3.04 -5.01 10.95
N LEU A 211 2.43 -4.88 9.75
CA LEU A 211 3.14 -4.82 8.47
C LEU A 211 4.04 -3.57 8.37
N PHE A 212 3.44 -2.40 8.55
CA PHE A 212 4.14 -1.13 8.41
C PHE A 212 4.98 -0.80 9.65
N ALA A 213 6.27 -0.58 9.42
CA ALA A 213 7.22 -0.23 10.47
C ALA A 213 7.12 1.25 10.87
N GLU A 214 7.79 1.61 11.97
CA GLU A 214 7.88 2.99 12.47
C GLU A 214 8.34 3.97 11.38
N ASN A 215 9.33 3.57 10.57
CA ASN A 215 9.81 4.40 9.46
C ASN A 215 8.69 4.75 8.46
N SER A 216 7.84 3.78 8.11
CA SER A 216 6.75 3.99 7.13
C SER A 216 5.77 5.04 7.63
N TRP A 217 5.37 4.95 8.89
CA TRP A 217 4.50 5.94 9.53
C TRP A 217 5.14 7.35 9.53
N VAL A 218 6.41 7.47 9.93
CA VAL A 218 7.12 8.76 9.92
C VAL A 218 7.21 9.34 8.51
N GLN A 219 7.65 8.55 7.53
CA GLN A 219 7.83 9.00 6.15
C GLN A 219 6.52 9.46 5.52
N VAL A 220 5.43 8.69 5.69
CA VAL A 220 4.13 9.01 5.11
C VAL A 220 3.53 10.24 5.77
N MET A 221 3.51 10.30 7.11
CA MET A 221 2.94 11.45 7.83
C MET A 221 3.70 12.75 7.52
N MET A 222 5.04 12.74 7.63
CA MET A 222 5.84 13.92 7.32
C MET A 222 5.77 14.29 5.84
N GLY A 223 5.83 13.29 4.95
CA GLY A 223 5.73 13.49 3.49
C GLY A 223 4.39 14.06 3.05
N GLN A 224 3.32 13.81 3.80
CA GLN A 224 2.00 14.37 3.59
C GLN A 224 1.75 15.71 4.32
N GLY A 225 2.79 16.26 4.95
CA GLY A 225 2.78 17.59 5.55
C GLY A 225 2.31 17.61 7.01
N LEU A 226 2.24 16.48 7.71
CA LEU A 226 2.04 16.46 9.15
C LEU A 226 3.38 16.72 9.85
N THR A 227 3.54 17.92 10.38
CA THR A 227 4.72 18.31 11.17
C THR A 227 4.42 18.17 12.67
N PRO A 228 5.19 17.36 13.42
CA PRO A 228 5.03 17.25 14.86
C PRO A 228 5.26 18.58 15.60
N GLN A 229 4.48 18.83 16.65
CA GLN A 229 4.61 20.02 17.50
C GLN A 229 5.79 19.94 18.46
N ARG A 230 6.17 18.72 18.85
CA ARG A 230 7.29 18.43 19.76
C ARG A 230 8.05 17.22 19.26
N TYR A 231 9.28 17.09 19.73
CA TYR A 231 10.15 15.94 19.54
C TYR A 231 10.65 15.44 20.91
N HIS A 232 11.38 14.33 20.92
CA HIS A 232 11.90 13.76 22.16
C HIS A 232 12.99 14.67 22.77
N PRO A 233 12.91 15.05 24.07
CA PRO A 233 13.83 16.02 24.68
C PRO A 233 15.32 15.61 24.67
N VAL A 234 15.62 14.33 24.47
CA VAL A 234 17.00 13.85 24.29
C VAL A 234 17.73 14.56 23.15
N ALA A 235 17.01 15.04 22.14
CA ALA A 235 17.59 15.79 21.03
C ALA A 235 18.14 17.15 21.46
N ASP A 236 17.62 17.75 22.54
CA ASP A 236 18.09 19.04 23.09
C ASP A 236 19.44 18.90 23.81
N LEU A 237 19.91 17.68 24.07
CA LEU A 237 21.23 17.44 24.65
C LEU A 237 22.37 17.69 23.64
N MET A 238 22.06 17.69 22.33
CA MET A 238 23.02 17.97 21.27
C MET A 238 22.98 19.46 20.89
N GLY A 239 24.13 20.14 21.00
CA GLY A 239 24.25 21.51 20.50
C GLY A 239 24.12 21.59 18.97
N PRO A 240 23.84 22.78 18.39
CA PRO A 240 23.62 22.93 16.94
C PRO A 240 24.75 22.37 16.06
N ASP A 241 26.00 22.60 16.44
CA ASP A 241 27.17 22.11 15.69
C ASP A 241 27.34 20.59 15.77
N GLU A 242 26.94 19.98 16.90
CA GLU A 242 26.95 18.53 17.06
C GLU A 242 25.85 17.89 16.25
N LEU A 243 24.63 18.43 16.31
CA LEU A 243 23.49 17.96 15.52
C LEU A 243 23.77 18.08 14.01
N SER A 244 24.34 19.20 13.56
CA SER A 244 24.70 19.39 12.15
C SER A 244 25.76 18.38 11.69
N ARG A 245 26.75 18.07 12.53
CA ARG A 245 27.74 17.02 12.22
C ARG A 245 27.12 15.64 12.19
N PHE A 246 26.28 15.31 13.16
CA PHE A 246 25.56 14.02 13.22
C PHE A 246 24.73 13.78 11.96
N LEU A 247 23.91 14.75 11.54
CA LEU A 247 23.12 14.65 10.31
C LEU A 247 23.99 14.66 9.05
N GLY A 248 25.06 15.46 9.04
CA GLY A 248 26.03 15.52 7.95
C GLY A 248 26.73 14.18 7.72
N ASP A 249 27.12 13.48 8.79
CA ASP A 249 27.75 12.17 8.72
C ASP A 249 26.79 11.10 8.17
N ILE A 250 25.52 11.13 8.56
CA ILE A 250 24.50 10.23 8.01
C ILE A 250 24.33 10.50 6.51
N HIS A 251 24.18 11.77 6.12
CA HIS A 251 24.06 12.15 4.72
C HIS A 251 25.26 11.70 3.90
N LEU A 252 26.49 11.93 4.39
CA LEU A 252 27.71 11.55 3.71
C LEU A 252 27.81 10.02 3.53
N LYS A 253 27.46 9.25 4.56
CA LYS A 253 27.44 7.78 4.48
C LYS A 253 26.45 7.30 3.42
N VAL A 254 25.22 7.79 3.45
CA VAL A 254 24.18 7.43 2.47
C VAL A 254 24.63 7.80 1.06
N SER A 255 25.10 9.03 0.84
CA SER A 255 25.55 9.50 -0.47
C SER A 255 26.71 8.66 -1.03
N ARG A 256 27.69 8.29 -0.19
CA ARG A 256 28.79 7.40 -0.60
C ARG A 256 28.30 6.00 -0.95
N THR A 257 27.40 5.43 -0.14
CA THR A 257 26.82 4.11 -0.42
C THR A 257 26.07 4.14 -1.76
N VAL A 258 25.18 5.11 -1.97
CA VAL A 258 24.39 5.23 -3.20
C VAL A 258 25.28 5.42 -4.43
N ALA A 259 26.34 6.24 -4.33
CA ALA A 259 27.27 6.45 -5.43
C ALA A 259 28.05 5.17 -5.84
N GLY A 260 28.18 4.21 -4.94
CA GLY A 260 28.81 2.92 -5.21
C GLY A 260 27.86 1.86 -5.78
N LEU A 261 26.55 2.13 -5.86
CA LEU A 261 25.57 1.17 -6.37
C LEU A 261 25.48 1.23 -7.91
N PRO A 262 25.28 0.09 -8.59
CA PRO A 262 25.00 0.08 -10.03
C PRO A 262 23.64 0.71 -10.33
N GLN A 263 23.49 1.21 -11.56
CA GLN A 263 22.18 1.63 -12.07
C GLN A 263 21.21 0.44 -12.12
N HIS A 264 19.92 0.71 -11.87
CA HIS A 264 18.89 -0.32 -11.71
C HIS A 264 18.86 -1.32 -12.88
N LYS A 265 18.85 -0.84 -14.12
CA LYS A 265 18.81 -1.70 -15.31
C LYS A 265 20.04 -2.61 -15.41
N ALA A 266 21.23 -2.06 -15.21
CA ALA A 266 22.47 -2.83 -15.25
C ALA A 266 22.47 -3.94 -14.19
N TYR A 267 22.00 -3.63 -12.97
CA TYR A 267 21.86 -4.62 -11.91
C TYR A 267 20.87 -5.74 -12.28
N VAL A 268 19.69 -5.39 -12.80
CA VAL A 268 18.66 -6.37 -13.21
C VAL A 268 19.16 -7.23 -14.37
N GLU A 269 19.87 -6.66 -15.34
CA GLU A 269 20.46 -7.42 -16.45
C GLU A 269 21.48 -8.45 -15.95
N GLN A 270 22.36 -8.05 -15.03
CA GLN A 270 23.34 -8.95 -14.44
C GLN A 270 22.68 -10.07 -13.60
N LEU A 271 21.73 -9.70 -12.72
CA LEU A 271 21.06 -10.64 -11.83
C LEU A 271 20.18 -11.64 -12.59
N CYS A 272 19.44 -11.15 -13.60
CA CYS A 272 18.47 -11.98 -14.32
C CYS A 272 19.07 -12.72 -15.53
N ALA A 273 20.30 -12.38 -15.97
CA ALA A 273 20.94 -13.01 -17.12
C ALA A 273 20.90 -14.55 -17.11
N PRO A 274 21.23 -15.26 -16.00
CA PRO A 274 21.22 -16.73 -15.98
C PRO A 274 19.83 -17.33 -16.25
N TYR A 275 18.77 -16.68 -15.77
CA TYR A 275 17.39 -17.17 -15.87
C TYR A 275 16.75 -16.89 -17.25
N ARG A 276 17.29 -15.93 -18.02
CA ARG A 276 16.82 -15.66 -19.39
C ARG A 276 17.32 -16.70 -20.38
N SER A 277 18.51 -17.28 -20.17
CA SER A 277 19.05 -18.34 -21.02
C SER A 277 18.36 -19.68 -20.84
N GLU A 278 17.80 -19.96 -19.65
CA GLU A 278 17.08 -21.21 -19.37
C GLU A 278 15.66 -21.21 -19.96
N ALA A 279 15.01 -20.05 -20.07
CA ALA A 279 13.66 -19.93 -20.64
C ALA A 279 13.58 -20.13 -22.18
N VAL A 280 14.73 -20.27 -22.86
CA VAL A 280 14.83 -20.49 -24.31
C VAL A 280 15.20 -21.95 -24.65
N ARG A 281 15.31 -22.83 -23.65
CA ARG A 281 15.44 -24.29 -23.81
C ARG A 281 14.15 -24.99 -23.39
#